data_AF-A0A4U5TY45-F1
#
_entry.id   AF-A0A4U5TY45-F1
#
_cell.length_a   1.000
_cell.length_b   1.000
_cell.length_c   1.000
_cell.angle_alpha   90.00
_cell.angle_beta   90.00
_cell.angle_gamma   90.00
#
_symmetry.space_group_name_H-M   'P 1'
#
loop_
_entity.id
_entity.type
_entity.pdbx_description
1 polymer ?
#
loop_
_entity_poly.entity_id
_entity_poly.type
_entity_poly.pdbx_seq_one_letter_code
_entity_poly.pdbx_strand_id
1 'polypeptide(L)'
;MELDEACSHIIITTPSLLSVSWHSRQGAEALLSYSMDMELEYGDVSNALNDICKEFYAALLPFRNPYLGSSSVKIYSDMFDSCPYPDKEWNECLRVKRITPLSGYIGMVETFSSYQILQQKDPAEAERLSNEARTRLMSAMKVSSPDAEVTVVVKYFYWLACKP
;
A
#
# COMPACT_ATOMS: atom_id res chain seq x y z
N MET A 1 -10.10 -22.06 -28.02
CA MET A 1 -10.95 -21.05 -28.65
C MET A 1 -11.71 -20.39 -27.52
N GLU A 2 -11.33 -19.14 -27.26
CA GLU A 2 -11.98 -18.13 -26.40
C GLU A 2 -12.09 -18.43 -24.89
N LEU A 3 -10.96 -18.20 -24.22
CA LEU A 3 -10.88 -17.71 -22.83
C LEU A 3 -11.35 -16.25 -22.83
N ASP A 4 -12.66 -16.02 -22.91
CA ASP A 4 -13.21 -14.67 -23.02
C ASP A 4 -13.66 -14.12 -21.65
N GLU A 5 -13.05 -13.00 -21.30
CA GLU A 5 -13.66 -11.85 -20.62
C GLU A 5 -14.49 -12.07 -19.35
N ALA A 6 -13.86 -12.53 -18.26
CA ALA A 6 -14.39 -12.27 -16.92
C ALA A 6 -13.34 -12.08 -15.81
N CYS A 7 -12.04 -12.00 -16.12
CA CYS A 7 -11.03 -11.51 -15.17
C CYS A 7 -11.09 -9.98 -15.12
N SER A 8 -12.26 -9.46 -14.70
CA SER A 8 -12.52 -8.04 -14.50
C SER A 8 -11.46 -7.45 -13.59
N HIS A 9 -10.75 -6.47 -14.14
CA HIS A 9 -9.70 -5.70 -13.48
C HIS A 9 -10.04 -5.37 -12.03
N ILE A 10 -9.13 -5.67 -11.11
CA ILE A 10 -9.17 -5.11 -9.75
C ILE A 10 -8.95 -3.60 -9.89
N ILE A 11 -10.05 -2.84 -9.97
CA ILE A 11 -10.00 -1.38 -9.97
C ILE A 11 -9.84 -0.93 -8.52
N ILE A 12 -8.59 -0.75 -8.08
CA ILE A 12 -8.27 -0.07 -6.82
C ILE A 12 -8.45 1.42 -7.06
N THR A 13 -9.63 1.95 -6.71
CA THR A 13 -10.01 3.36 -6.87
C THR A 13 -9.50 4.24 -5.72
N THR A 14 -9.18 3.66 -4.56
CA THR A 14 -8.60 4.38 -3.41
C THR A 14 -7.64 3.50 -2.61
N PRO A 15 -6.47 4.02 -2.15
CA PRO A 15 -5.53 3.28 -1.29
C PRO A 15 -6.10 2.92 0.09
N SER A 16 -7.25 3.48 0.47
CA SER A 16 -7.84 3.39 1.80
C SER A 16 -8.83 2.23 2.00
N LEU A 17 -9.19 1.48 0.94
CA LEU A 17 -10.16 0.38 1.06
C LEU A 17 -9.44 -0.97 1.25
N LEU A 18 -9.55 -1.50 2.47
CA LEU A 18 -8.93 -2.75 2.95
C LEU A 18 -9.61 -4.05 2.50
N SER A 19 -10.60 -4.01 1.61
CA SER A 19 -11.23 -5.23 1.07
C SER A 19 -12.03 -4.91 -0.19
N VAL A 20 -11.77 -5.63 -1.28
CA VAL A 20 -12.62 -5.63 -2.47
C VAL A 20 -13.24 -7.02 -2.61
N SER A 21 -14.48 -7.19 -2.17
CA SER A 21 -15.26 -8.41 -2.39
C SER A 21 -16.06 -8.24 -3.68
N TRP A 22 -15.78 -9.07 -4.69
CA TRP A 22 -16.58 -9.15 -5.90
C TRP A 22 -17.55 -10.32 -5.80
N HIS A 23 -18.85 -10.06 -5.80
CA HIS A 23 -19.85 -11.12 -5.94
C HIS A 23 -20.09 -11.36 -7.44
N SER A 24 -19.29 -12.23 -8.06
CA SER A 24 -19.61 -12.79 -9.38
C SER A 24 -20.74 -13.83 -9.24
N ARG A 25 -21.43 -14.16 -10.34
CA ARG A 25 -22.53 -15.15 -10.38
C ARG A 25 -22.11 -16.58 -9.96
N GLN A 26 -20.82 -16.84 -9.76
CA GLN A 26 -20.23 -18.11 -9.29
C GLN A 26 -19.56 -17.99 -7.90
N GLY A 27 -19.67 -16.85 -7.22
CA GLY A 27 -19.13 -16.69 -5.86
C GLY A 27 -17.60 -16.74 -5.80
N ALA A 28 -16.93 -15.77 -6.44
CA ALA A 28 -15.50 -15.57 -6.24
C ALA A 28 -15.25 -14.82 -4.92
N GLU A 29 -14.28 -15.28 -4.15
CA GLU A 29 -13.75 -14.60 -2.96
C GLU A 29 -12.36 -14.06 -3.28
N ALA A 30 -12.13 -12.79 -2.96
CA ALA A 30 -10.84 -12.13 -3.13
C ALA A 30 -10.48 -11.43 -1.83
N LEU A 31 -9.36 -11.80 -1.24
CA LEU A 31 -8.84 -11.15 -0.05
C LEU A 31 -7.52 -10.46 -0.41
N LEU A 32 -7.52 -9.13 -0.28
CA LEU A 32 -6.44 -8.25 -0.71
C LEU A 32 -5.85 -7.51 0.49
N SER A 33 -4.53 -7.51 0.61
CA SER A 33 -3.81 -6.64 1.52
C SER A 33 -2.60 -6.01 0.83
N TYR A 34 -2.04 -4.98 1.44
CA TYR A 34 -0.85 -4.30 0.92
C TYR A 34 0.22 -4.16 1.99
N SER A 35 1.48 -4.13 1.55
CA SER A 35 2.58 -3.71 2.40
C SER A 35 2.51 -2.21 2.61
N MET A 36 2.63 -1.76 3.86
CA MET A 36 2.77 -0.33 4.16
C MET A 36 4.15 0.23 3.75
N ASP A 37 5.05 -0.64 3.30
CA ASP A 37 6.35 -0.29 2.72
C ASP A 37 6.21 0.04 1.22
N MET A 38 5.58 1.17 0.93
CA MET A 38 5.42 1.64 -0.45
C MET A 38 6.74 2.19 -0.98
N GLU A 39 6.92 2.14 -2.31
CA GLU A 39 8.11 2.68 -2.96
C GLU A 39 7.78 3.92 -3.79
N LEU A 40 8.76 4.80 -3.95
CA LEU A 40 8.69 5.95 -4.86
C LEU A 40 9.62 5.73 -6.05
N GLU A 41 9.10 5.95 -7.25
CA GLU A 41 9.85 5.97 -8.50
C GLU A 41 9.83 7.40 -9.08
N TYR A 42 11.03 7.97 -9.29
CA TYR A 42 11.25 9.27 -9.92
C TYR A 42 12.64 9.32 -10.54
N GLY A 43 12.72 9.24 -11.87
CA GLY A 43 13.97 9.29 -12.61
C GLY A 43 15.06 8.37 -12.02
N ASP A 44 16.28 8.91 -11.92
CA ASP A 44 17.47 8.24 -11.39
C ASP A 44 17.62 8.35 -9.85
N VAL A 45 16.76 9.11 -9.18
CA VAL A 45 16.85 9.35 -7.73
C VAL A 45 15.96 8.44 -6.89
N SER A 46 15.27 7.48 -7.51
CA SER A 46 14.35 6.55 -6.83
C SER A 46 14.95 5.88 -5.60
N ASN A 47 16.22 5.44 -5.64
CA ASN A 47 16.87 4.83 -4.48
C ASN A 47 16.94 5.79 -3.28
N ALA A 48 17.33 7.05 -3.51
CA ALA A 48 17.40 8.06 -2.46
C ALA A 48 16.02 8.39 -1.89
N LEU A 49 14.97 8.43 -2.72
CA LEU A 49 13.60 8.62 -2.25
C LEU A 49 13.16 7.47 -1.34
N ASN A 50 13.44 6.23 -1.73
CA ASN A 50 13.06 5.06 -0.96
C ASN A 50 13.81 4.96 0.38
N ASP A 51 15.05 5.44 0.47
CA ASP A 51 15.76 5.51 1.74
C ASP A 51 15.11 6.53 2.69
N ILE A 52 14.68 7.69 2.17
CA ILE A 52 13.89 8.67 2.95
C ILE A 52 12.56 8.06 3.40
N CYS A 53 11.85 7.33 2.53
CA CYS A 53 10.60 6.67 2.89
C CYS A 53 10.79 5.61 3.98
N LYS A 54 11.86 4.80 3.91
CA LYS A 54 12.18 3.81 4.96
C LYS A 54 12.39 4.47 6.32
N GLU A 55 13.09 5.61 6.37
CA GLU A 55 13.26 6.37 7.61
C GLU A 55 11.93 6.90 8.14
N PHE A 56 11.08 7.42 7.25
CA PHE A 56 9.74 7.89 7.61
C PHE A 56 8.88 6.75 8.19
N TYR A 57 8.86 5.58 7.53
CA TYR A 57 8.14 4.42 8.03
C TYR A 57 8.73 3.86 9.33
N ALA A 58 10.06 3.89 9.48
CA ALA A 58 10.73 3.47 10.71
C ALA A 58 10.33 4.35 11.91
N ALA A 59 10.17 5.66 11.71
CA ALA A 59 9.68 6.57 12.75
C ALA A 59 8.23 6.28 13.17
N LEU A 60 7.41 5.76 12.24
CA LEU A 60 6.02 5.37 12.51
C LEU A 60 5.88 3.95 13.09
N LEU A 61 6.91 3.12 12.98
CA LEU A 61 6.89 1.72 13.40
C LEU A 61 6.47 1.52 14.87
N PRO A 62 6.91 2.34 15.87
CA PRO A 62 6.50 2.18 17.26
C PRO A 62 4.99 2.35 17.52
N PHE A 63 4.29 3.02 16.60
CA PHE A 63 2.85 3.27 16.68
C PHE A 63 2.03 2.30 15.85
N ARG A 64 2.69 1.39 15.11
CA ARG A 64 2.04 0.41 14.25
C ARG A 64 1.38 -0.69 15.08
N ASN A 65 0.18 -1.09 14.69
CA ASN A 65 -0.46 -2.26 15.28
C ASN A 65 0.38 -3.51 14.98
N PRO A 66 0.71 -4.37 15.97
CA PRO A 66 1.52 -5.57 15.78
C PRO A 66 0.99 -6.56 14.74
N TYR A 67 -0.31 -6.52 14.43
CA TYR A 67 -0.94 -7.39 13.43
C TYR A 67 -0.85 -6.83 12.00
N LEU A 68 -0.39 -5.59 11.81
CA LEU A 68 -0.20 -4.95 10.51
C LEU A 68 1.27 -5.05 10.06
N GLY A 69 1.51 -5.45 8.81
CA GLY A 69 2.84 -5.57 8.21
C GLY A 69 3.29 -7.02 8.07
N SER A 70 4.48 -7.36 8.55
CA SER A 70 5.09 -8.69 8.33
C SER A 70 4.23 -9.87 8.81
N SER A 71 3.39 -9.65 9.83
CA SER A 71 2.45 -10.64 10.35
C SER A 71 1.23 -10.86 9.46
N SER A 72 0.81 -9.86 8.66
CA SER A 72 -0.42 -9.97 7.87
C SER A 72 -0.26 -10.93 6.68
N VAL A 73 0.94 -11.04 6.09
CA VAL A 73 1.22 -12.05 5.05
C VAL A 73 0.97 -13.46 5.57
N LYS A 74 1.46 -13.77 6.78
CA LYS A 74 1.24 -15.09 7.39
C LYS A 74 -0.24 -15.35 7.64
N ILE A 75 -0.98 -14.36 8.16
CA ILE A 75 -2.42 -14.49 8.40
C ILE A 75 -3.16 -14.82 7.09
N TYR A 76 -2.83 -14.14 5.99
CA TYR A 76 -3.48 -14.35 4.70
C TYR A 76 -3.07 -15.69 4.06
N SER A 77 -1.80 -16.11 4.23
CA SER A 77 -1.33 -17.43 3.82
C SER A 77 -2.04 -18.55 4.58
N ASP A 78 -2.14 -18.44 5.92
CA ASP A 78 -2.85 -19.42 6.76
C ASP A 78 -4.33 -19.53 6.34
N MET A 79 -4.96 -18.41 5.97
CA MET A 79 -6.33 -18.37 5.42
C MET A 79 -6.43 -19.05 4.05
N PHE A 80 -5.49 -18.76 3.15
CA PHE A 80 -5.40 -19.41 1.84
C PHE A 80 -5.27 -20.93 1.99
N ASP A 81 -4.38 -21.41 2.86
CA ASP A 81 -4.15 -22.83 3.11
C ASP A 81 -5.40 -23.51 3.69
N SER A 82 -6.09 -22.84 4.62
CA SER A 82 -7.32 -23.32 5.25
C SER A 82 -8.54 -23.30 4.32
N CYS A 83 -8.49 -22.56 3.21
CA CYS A 83 -9.60 -22.48 2.26
C CYS A 83 -9.84 -23.85 1.59
N PRO A 84 -11.06 -24.43 1.69
CA PRO A 84 -11.38 -25.74 1.13
C PRO A 84 -11.67 -25.71 -0.37
N TYR A 85 -11.68 -24.52 -0.99
CA TYR A 85 -12.02 -24.37 -2.41
C TYR A 85 -10.89 -24.92 -3.30
N PRO A 86 -11.22 -25.77 -4.29
CA PRO A 86 -10.21 -26.40 -5.14
C PRO A 86 -9.59 -25.42 -6.13
N ASP A 87 -10.36 -24.42 -6.56
CA ASP A 87 -9.90 -23.34 -7.43
C ASP A 87 -9.53 -22.14 -6.56
N LYS A 88 -8.25 -22.05 -6.20
CA LYS A 88 -7.68 -20.95 -5.43
C LYS A 88 -6.28 -20.58 -5.92
N GLU A 89 -5.97 -19.30 -5.90
CA GLU A 89 -4.69 -18.73 -6.33
C GLU A 89 -4.11 -17.85 -5.23
N TRP A 90 -2.82 -17.99 -4.97
CA TRP A 90 -2.05 -17.11 -4.09
C TRP A 90 -1.12 -16.22 -4.91
N ASN A 91 -1.06 -14.94 -4.58
CA ASN A 91 -0.13 -13.99 -5.18
C ASN A 91 0.64 -13.22 -4.10
N GLU A 92 1.96 -13.39 -4.11
CA GLU A 92 2.85 -12.81 -3.11
C GLU A 92 3.11 -11.31 -3.33
N CYS A 93 3.05 -10.82 -4.56
CA CYS A 93 3.53 -9.47 -4.87
C CYS A 93 2.98 -8.92 -6.19
N LEU A 94 1.78 -8.32 -6.12
CA LEU A 94 1.25 -7.46 -7.17
C LEU A 94 1.72 -6.02 -6.97
N ARG A 95 2.59 -5.55 -7.86
CA ARG A 95 3.04 -4.14 -7.89
C ARG A 95 2.04 -3.28 -8.65
N VAL A 96 1.35 -2.38 -7.94
CA VAL A 96 0.45 -1.39 -8.54
C VAL A 96 1.13 -0.03 -8.53
N LYS A 97 1.23 0.58 -9.71
CA LYS A 97 1.80 1.93 -9.88
C LYS A 97 0.68 2.98 -9.97
N ARG A 98 0.89 4.11 -9.30
CA ARG A 98 0.01 5.29 -9.36
C ARG A 98 0.86 6.55 -9.42
N ILE A 99 0.59 7.40 -10.40
CA ILE A 99 1.16 8.75 -10.46
C ILE A 99 0.31 9.64 -9.54
N THR A 100 0.97 10.38 -8.66
CA THR A 100 0.30 11.30 -7.72
C THR A 100 1.22 12.47 -7.41
N PRO A 101 0.68 13.65 -7.07
CA PRO A 101 1.47 14.70 -6.43
C PRO A 101 2.21 14.18 -5.19
N LEU A 102 3.43 14.68 -4.94
CA LEU A 102 4.18 14.34 -3.73
C LEU A 102 3.39 14.69 -2.45
N SER A 103 2.66 15.81 -2.45
CA SER A 103 1.70 16.18 -1.40
C SER A 103 0.64 15.11 -1.18
N GLY A 104 0.11 14.52 -2.25
CA GLY A 104 -0.86 13.43 -2.20
C GLY A 104 -0.30 12.15 -1.60
N TYR A 105 0.96 11.82 -1.88
CA TYR A 105 1.65 10.69 -1.23
C TYR A 105 1.82 10.93 0.27
N ILE A 106 2.30 12.11 0.69
CA ILE A 106 2.46 12.44 2.11
C ILE A 106 1.11 12.38 2.82
N GLY A 107 0.09 13.03 2.27
CA GLY A 107 -1.27 13.01 2.83
C GLY A 107 -1.84 11.60 2.95
N MET A 108 -1.54 10.70 2.01
CA MET A 108 -1.91 9.29 2.12
C MET A 108 -1.24 8.61 3.32
N VAL A 109 0.06 8.78 3.52
CA VAL A 109 0.77 8.21 4.69
C VAL A 109 0.22 8.77 6.00
N GLU A 110 -0.18 10.03 6.02
CA GLU A 110 -0.80 10.67 7.18
C GLU A 110 -2.12 9.99 7.58
N THR A 111 -2.83 9.36 6.64
CA THR A 111 -4.05 8.59 6.96
C THR A 111 -3.78 7.25 7.66
N PHE A 112 -2.52 6.79 7.71
CA PHE A 112 -2.21 5.50 8.31
C PHE A 112 -2.45 5.54 9.81
N SER A 113 -2.97 4.44 10.36
CA SER A 113 -3.28 4.34 11.78
C SER A 113 -2.08 4.63 12.69
N SER A 114 -0.86 4.24 12.28
CA SER A 114 0.38 4.55 12.99
C SER A 114 0.65 6.06 13.06
N TYR A 115 0.44 6.79 11.95
CA TYR A 115 0.56 8.24 11.94
C TYR A 115 -0.54 8.89 12.79
N GLN A 116 -1.78 8.45 12.66
CA GLN A 116 -2.91 8.97 13.44
C GLN A 116 -2.70 8.77 14.95
N ILE A 117 -2.11 7.66 15.38
CA ILE A 117 -1.73 7.43 16.79
C ILE A 117 -0.64 8.41 17.23
N LEU A 118 0.41 8.63 16.42
CA LEU A 118 1.43 9.63 16.70
C LEU A 118 0.79 11.02 16.81
N GLN A 119 -0.04 11.41 15.84
CA GLN A 119 -0.72 12.69 15.79
C GLN A 119 -1.60 12.93 17.02
N GLN A 120 -2.27 11.91 17.55
CA GLN A 120 -3.07 12.04 18.78
C GLN A 120 -2.21 12.20 20.03
N LYS A 121 -1.02 11.59 20.07
CA LYS A 121 -0.11 11.62 21.22
C LYS A 121 0.76 12.88 21.24
N ASP A 122 1.30 13.25 20.10
CA ASP A 122 2.19 14.37 19.89
C ASP A 122 1.96 14.97 18.48
N PRO A 123 1.00 15.90 18.34
CA PRO A 123 0.68 16.54 17.06
C PRO A 123 1.85 17.28 16.45
N ALA A 124 2.70 17.90 17.28
CA ALA A 124 3.84 18.69 16.83
C ALA A 124 4.93 17.80 16.21
N GLU A 125 5.20 16.65 16.83
CA GLU A 125 6.12 15.66 16.28
C GLU A 125 5.60 15.03 14.99
N ALA A 126 4.30 14.72 14.91
CA ALA A 126 3.68 14.22 13.68
C ALA A 126 3.86 15.20 12.51
N GLU A 127 3.51 16.48 12.74
CA GLU A 127 3.67 17.53 11.73
C GLU A 127 5.14 17.73 11.34
N ARG A 128 6.04 17.74 12.32
CA ARG A 128 7.49 17.85 12.08
C ARG A 128 7.98 16.71 11.19
N LEU A 129 7.57 15.47 11.47
CA LEU A 129 7.96 14.29 10.73
C LEU A 129 7.48 14.35 9.26
N SER A 130 6.21 14.66 9.02
CA SER A 130 5.67 14.83 7.66
C SER A 130 6.38 15.95 6.90
N ASN A 131 6.62 17.09 7.55
CA ASN A 131 7.29 18.23 6.94
C ASN A 131 8.75 17.94 6.60
N GLU A 132 9.46 17.24 7.48
CA GLU A 132 10.84 16.81 7.25
C GLU A 132 10.92 15.84 6.07
N ALA A 133 10.08 14.80 6.06
CA ALA A 133 10.03 13.83 4.96
C ALA A 133 9.73 14.51 3.62
N ARG A 134 8.70 15.36 3.57
CA ARG A 134 8.33 16.15 2.39
C ARG A 134 9.48 17.01 1.89
N THR A 135 10.15 17.74 2.78
CA THR A 135 11.27 18.63 2.42
C THR A 135 12.45 17.85 1.85
N ARG A 136 12.80 16.72 2.46
CA ARG A 136 13.89 15.85 1.99
C ARG A 136 13.57 15.22 0.64
N LEU A 137 12.33 14.75 0.44
CA LEU A 137 11.87 14.20 -0.83
C LEU A 137 11.92 15.26 -1.94
N MET A 138 11.41 16.47 -1.69
CA MET A 138 11.48 17.57 -2.65
C MET A 138 12.93 17.93 -3.01
N SER A 139 13.81 17.97 -2.00
CA SER A 139 15.23 18.26 -2.20
C SER A 139 15.92 17.19 -3.06
N ALA A 140 15.63 15.91 -2.82
CA ALA A 140 16.16 14.79 -3.60
C ALA A 140 15.64 14.80 -5.05
N MET A 141 14.36 15.12 -5.24
CA MET A 141 13.74 15.28 -6.57
C MET A 141 14.20 16.56 -7.30
N LYS A 142 14.85 17.50 -6.60
CA LYS A 142 15.23 18.84 -7.08
C LYS A 142 14.03 19.65 -7.59
N VAL A 143 12.91 19.56 -6.88
CA VAL A 143 11.66 20.28 -7.19
C VAL A 143 11.35 21.34 -6.15
N SER A 144 10.70 22.41 -6.57
CA SER A 144 10.30 23.53 -5.70
C SER A 144 8.83 23.48 -5.27
N SER A 145 8.01 22.63 -5.88
CA SER A 145 6.59 22.47 -5.57
C SER A 145 6.28 21.07 -5.04
N PRO A 146 5.46 20.94 -3.99
CA PRO A 146 4.97 19.65 -3.52
C PRO A 146 3.96 19.01 -4.49
N ASP A 147 3.53 19.74 -5.53
CA ASP A 147 2.63 19.22 -6.58
C ASP A 147 3.39 18.48 -7.69
N ALA A 148 4.72 18.41 -7.61
CA ALA A 148 5.51 17.59 -8.52
C ALA A 148 5.05 16.13 -8.45
N GLU A 149 4.83 15.53 -9.62
CA GLU A 149 4.36 14.15 -9.73
C GLU A 149 5.47 13.16 -9.39
N VAL A 150 5.10 12.12 -8.65
CA VAL A 150 5.94 10.96 -8.35
C VAL A 150 5.12 9.69 -8.59
N THR A 151 5.78 8.62 -9.03
CA THR A 151 5.12 7.32 -9.14
C THR A 151 5.22 6.60 -7.80
N VAL A 152 4.09 6.39 -7.14
CA VAL A 152 3.97 5.55 -5.95
C VAL A 152 3.74 4.11 -6.41
N VAL A 153 4.54 3.19 -5.87
CA VAL A 153 4.42 1.75 -6.10
C VAL A 153 3.94 1.10 -4.82
N VAL A 154 2.73 0.57 -4.86
CA VAL A 154 2.14 -0.19 -3.75
C VAL A 154 2.29 -1.67 -4.06
N LYS A 155 2.82 -2.44 -3.11
CA LYS A 155 2.94 -3.90 -3.24
C LYS A 155 1.79 -4.55 -2.50
N TYR A 156 0.94 -5.23 -3.26
CA TYR A 156 -0.16 -6.01 -2.74
C TYR A 156 0.22 -7.48 -2.65
N PHE A 157 -0.35 -8.17 -1.68
CA PHE A 157 -0.44 -9.62 -1.67
C PHE A 157 -1.91 -9.99 -1.52
N TYR A 158 -2.32 -11.06 -2.18
CA TYR A 158 -3.72 -11.46 -2.19
C TYR A 158 -3.87 -12.94 -2.43
N TRP A 159 -5.06 -13.43 -2.13
CA TRP A 159 -5.51 -14.70 -2.67
C TRP A 159 -6.92 -14.59 -3.22
N LEU A 160 -7.17 -15.42 -4.22
CA LEU A 160 -8.45 -15.59 -4.89
C LEU A 160 -8.92 -17.01 -4.65
N ALA A 161 -10.22 -17.22 -4.52
CA ALA A 161 -10.80 -18.53 -4.65
C ALA A 161 -12.21 -18.50 -5.22
N CYS A 162 -12.58 -19.54 -5.94
CA CYS A 162 -13.91 -19.71 -6.50
C CYS A 162 -14.69 -20.72 -5.69
N LYS A 163 -15.91 -20.34 -5.28
CA LYS A 163 -16.85 -21.31 -4.70
C LYS A 163 -17.24 -22.34 -5.77
N PRO A 164 -17.34 -23.63 -5.39
CA PRO A 164 -17.85 -24.68 -6.28
C PRO A 164 -19.29 -24.44 -6.74
#